data_AF-A0A843RHG8-F1
#
_entry.id   AF-A0A843RHG8-F1
#
_cell.length_a   1.000
_cell.length_b   1.000
_cell.length_c   1.000
_cell.angle_alpha   90.00
_cell.angle_beta   90.00
_cell.angle_gamma   90.00
#
_symmetry.space_group_name_H-M   'P 1'
#
loop_
_entity.id
_entity.type
_entity.pdbx_description
1 polymer ?
#
loop_
_entity_poly.entity_id
_entity_poly.type
_entity_poly.pdbx_seq_one_letter_code
_entity_poly.pdbx_strand_id
1 'polypeptide(L)'
;MTASSRRQSALLGIVITVLLALMLLMWAQQARAAVGDALITDGQVDETLAMAKSPREIFVGRWYGEVPQPEGITKRWVVDAFPDGVFRITFRFYDEDGSYREQVEVGEWGISGPVYFLSTKGWVDDGKFLKADTQNGELYDAYKILKLDTGVFEYEHYVNGNRYEIRKVDTGFALPE
;
A
#
# COMPACT_ATOMS: atom_id res chain seq x y z
N MET A 1 34.60 61.48 -27.32
CA MET A 1 34.33 60.09 -27.76
C MET A 1 33.23 60.13 -28.80
N THR A 2 33.52 59.74 -30.04
CA THR A 2 32.65 59.88 -31.21
C THR A 2 31.60 58.76 -31.27
N ALA A 3 30.41 59.05 -31.82
CA ALA A 3 29.26 58.14 -31.90
C ALA A 3 29.55 56.76 -32.53
N SER A 4 30.64 56.64 -33.29
CA SER A 4 31.14 55.39 -33.88
C SER A 4 31.56 54.35 -32.83
N SER A 5 32.24 54.76 -31.75
CA SER A 5 32.76 53.81 -30.75
C SER A 5 31.66 53.20 -29.87
N ARG A 6 30.55 53.94 -29.63
CA ARG A 6 29.35 53.43 -28.95
C ARG A 6 28.56 52.42 -29.80
N ARG A 7 28.54 52.60 -31.12
CA ARG A 7 27.88 51.65 -32.03
C ARG A 7 28.68 50.36 -32.14
N GLN A 8 30.00 50.44 -32.19
CA GLN A 8 30.88 49.27 -32.20
C GLN A 8 30.81 48.45 -30.90
N SER A 9 30.76 49.10 -29.73
CA SER A 9 30.61 48.38 -28.45
C SER A 9 29.23 47.73 -28.28
N ALA A 10 28.16 48.38 -28.76
CA ALA A 10 26.82 47.78 -28.76
C ALA A 10 26.72 46.57 -29.72
N LEU A 11 27.29 46.68 -30.92
CA LEU A 11 27.35 45.57 -31.88
C LEU A 11 28.16 44.39 -31.35
N LEU A 12 29.29 44.66 -30.68
CA LEU A 12 30.13 43.62 -30.07
C LEU A 12 29.38 42.89 -28.95
N GLY A 13 28.64 43.61 -28.12
CA GLY A 13 27.81 43.02 -27.06
C GLY A 13 26.74 42.07 -27.61
N ILE A 14 26.02 42.49 -28.66
CA ILE A 14 24.99 41.65 -29.31
C ILE A 14 25.61 40.38 -29.89
N VAL A 15 26.76 40.49 -30.56
CA VAL A 15 27.45 39.32 -31.15
C VAL A 15 27.86 38.33 -30.06
N ILE A 16 28.39 38.81 -28.93
CA ILE A 16 28.76 37.94 -27.80
C ILE A 16 27.52 37.23 -27.22
N THR A 17 26.40 37.93 -27.04
CA THR A 17 25.17 37.32 -26.52
C THR A 17 24.63 36.25 -27.47
N VAL A 18 24.65 36.49 -28.78
CA VAL A 18 24.22 35.53 -29.80
C VAL A 18 25.13 34.29 -29.78
N LEU A 19 26.45 34.47 -29.68
CA LEU A 19 27.39 33.36 -29.62
C LEU A 19 27.21 32.52 -28.35
N LEU A 20 26.98 33.14 -27.19
CA LEU A 20 26.70 32.43 -25.95
C LEU A 20 25.39 31.65 -26.02
N ALA A 21 24.34 32.21 -26.61
CA ALA A 21 23.07 31.53 -26.81
C ALA A 21 23.21 30.32 -27.75
N LEU A 22 23.95 30.47 -28.86
CA LEU A 22 24.24 29.37 -29.78
C LEU A 22 25.08 28.28 -29.12
N MET A 23 26.05 28.66 -28.28
CA MET A 23 26.84 27.69 -27.52
C MET A 23 25.95 26.91 -26.55
N LEU A 24 25.06 27.58 -25.79
CA LEU A 24 24.09 26.93 -24.91
C LEU A 24 23.15 25.99 -25.66
N LEU A 25 22.67 26.40 -26.83
CA LEU A 25 21.84 25.56 -27.71
C LEU A 25 22.60 24.32 -28.19
N MET A 26 23.85 24.47 -28.63
CA MET A 26 24.69 23.34 -29.03
C MET A 26 24.96 22.38 -27.87
N TRP A 27 25.26 22.91 -26.69
CA TRP A 27 25.43 22.10 -25.47
C TRP A 27 24.16 21.33 -25.11
N ALA A 28 22.99 21.98 -25.19
CA ALA A 28 21.71 21.33 -24.94
C ALA A 28 21.41 20.22 -25.96
N GLN A 29 21.76 20.42 -27.23
CA GLN A 29 21.59 19.39 -28.26
C GLN A 29 22.53 18.20 -28.07
N GLN A 30 23.80 18.43 -27.71
CA GLN A 30 24.74 17.35 -27.39
C GLN A 30 24.32 16.55 -26.16
N ALA A 31 23.86 17.22 -25.10
CA ALA A 31 23.37 16.56 -23.90
C ALA A 31 22.16 15.66 -24.21
N ARG A 32 21.21 16.15 -25.02
CA ARG A 32 20.02 15.38 -25.40
C ARG A 32 20.35 14.18 -26.29
N ALA A 33 21.30 14.33 -27.21
CA ALA A 33 21.76 13.22 -28.05
C ALA A 33 22.53 12.14 -27.24
N ALA A 34 23.28 12.55 -26.20
CA ALA A 34 24.03 11.62 -25.35
C ALA A 34 23.14 10.83 -24.38
N VAL A 35 22.03 11.42 -23.92
CA VAL A 35 21.09 10.77 -22.99
C VAL A 35 20.11 9.84 -23.73
N GLY A 36 19.82 10.12 -25.01
CA GLY A 36 18.80 9.38 -25.76
C GLY A 36 17.38 9.63 -25.23
N ASP A 37 16.36 9.34 -26.05
CA ASP A 37 15.00 9.30 -25.52
C ASP A 37 14.87 8.06 -24.64
N ALA A 38 14.55 8.26 -23.36
CA ALA A 38 14.34 7.17 -22.43
C ALA A 38 13.14 6.33 -22.91
N LEU A 39 13.41 5.15 -23.46
CA LEU A 39 12.41 4.13 -23.71
C LEU A 39 11.92 3.62 -22.35
N ILE A 40 10.82 4.19 -21.87
CA ILE A 40 10.10 3.62 -20.72
C ILE A 40 9.50 2.30 -21.20
N THR A 41 9.93 1.20 -20.59
CA THR A 41 9.40 -0.14 -20.88
C THR A 41 8.11 -0.39 -20.11
N ASP A 42 7.21 -1.22 -20.63
CA ASP A 42 5.94 -1.55 -19.97
C ASP A 42 6.14 -2.10 -18.54
N GLY A 43 7.22 -2.85 -18.31
CA GLY A 43 7.58 -3.34 -16.97
C GLY A 43 7.92 -2.23 -15.96
N GLN A 44 8.54 -1.14 -16.42
CA GLN A 44 8.79 0.03 -15.56
C GLN A 44 7.52 0.82 -15.29
N VAL A 45 6.53 0.79 -16.19
CA VAL A 45 5.22 1.42 -15.98
C VAL A 45 4.42 0.65 -14.91
N ASP A 46 4.39 -0.69 -14.99
CA ASP A 46 3.71 -1.51 -13.99
C ASP A 46 4.34 -1.38 -12.60
N GLU A 47 5.66 -1.33 -12.51
CA GLU A 47 6.39 -1.11 -11.25
C GLU A 47 6.12 0.30 -10.69
N THR A 48 6.07 1.32 -11.55
CA THR A 48 5.72 2.71 -11.16
C THR A 48 4.25 2.84 -10.73
N LEU A 49 3.32 2.13 -11.37
CA LEU A 49 1.90 2.11 -10.98
C LEU A 49 1.67 1.32 -9.69
N ALA A 50 2.44 0.26 -9.46
CA ALA A 50 2.46 -0.43 -8.16
C ALA A 50 2.98 0.49 -7.04
N MET A 51 3.95 1.35 -7.33
CA MET A 51 4.41 2.42 -6.43
C MET A 51 3.40 3.58 -6.27
N ALA A 52 2.42 3.71 -7.18
CA ALA A 52 1.40 4.76 -7.13
C ALA A 52 0.14 4.36 -6.33
N LYS A 53 -0.05 3.07 -6.03
CA LYS A 53 -1.20 2.61 -5.23
C LYS A 53 -1.01 3.01 -3.77
N SER A 54 -2.05 3.61 -3.20
CA SER A 54 -2.10 3.85 -1.77
C SER A 54 -2.10 2.52 -1.00
N PRO A 55 -1.57 2.48 0.24
CA PRO A 55 -1.70 1.33 1.14
C PRO A 55 -3.13 0.78 1.23
N ARG A 56 -4.14 1.67 1.19
CA ARG A 56 -5.55 1.28 1.17
C ARG A 56 -5.88 0.45 -0.08
N GLU A 57 -5.44 0.87 -1.25
CA GLU A 57 -5.66 0.13 -2.51
C GLU A 57 -4.93 -1.20 -2.55
N ILE A 58 -3.74 -1.29 -1.95
CA ILE A 58 -2.99 -2.56 -1.84
C ILE A 58 -3.75 -3.55 -0.94
N PHE A 59 -4.29 -3.08 0.19
CA PHE A 59 -4.97 -3.92 1.16
C PHE A 59 -6.32 -4.46 0.69
N VAL A 60 -7.06 -3.76 -0.19
CA VAL A 60 -8.35 -4.25 -0.72
C VAL A 60 -8.23 -5.63 -1.35
N GLY A 61 -9.05 -6.59 -0.92
CA GLY A 61 -9.09 -7.97 -1.42
C GLY A 61 -9.10 -9.02 -0.30
N ARG A 62 -8.73 -10.26 -0.63
CA ARG A 62 -8.72 -11.38 0.32
C ARG A 62 -7.30 -11.71 0.80
N TRP A 63 -7.17 -11.97 2.10
CA TRP A 63 -5.91 -12.32 2.75
C TRP A 63 -6.07 -13.50 3.69
N TYR A 64 -5.03 -14.31 3.80
CA TYR A 64 -4.98 -15.49 4.67
C TYR A 64 -3.85 -15.37 5.69
N GLY A 65 -4.14 -15.69 6.95
CA GLY A 65 -3.15 -15.82 8.02
C GLY A 65 -3.27 -17.13 8.77
N GLU A 66 -2.17 -17.56 9.36
CA GLU A 66 -2.09 -18.73 10.23
C GLU A 66 -1.11 -18.45 11.35
N VAL A 67 -1.48 -18.82 12.57
CA VAL A 67 -0.57 -18.82 13.72
C VAL A 67 -0.86 -20.03 14.60
N PRO A 68 0.15 -20.86 14.89
CA PRO A 68 0.05 -21.85 15.95
C PRO A 68 -0.16 -21.14 17.29
N GLN A 69 -1.09 -21.64 18.09
CA GLN A 69 -1.33 -21.20 19.46
C GLN A 69 -0.79 -22.25 20.45
N PRO A 70 -0.68 -21.88 21.74
CA PRO A 70 -0.44 -22.87 22.79
C PRO A 70 -1.48 -24.00 22.75
N GLU A 71 -1.16 -25.13 23.38
CA GLU A 71 -2.07 -26.29 23.55
C GLU A 71 -2.44 -27.02 22.25
N GLY A 72 -1.62 -26.89 21.20
CA GLY A 72 -1.84 -27.60 19.94
C GLY A 72 -2.89 -26.97 19.03
N ILE A 73 -3.51 -25.86 19.45
CA ILE A 73 -4.54 -25.17 18.67
C ILE A 73 -3.88 -24.41 17.52
N THR A 74 -4.40 -24.54 16.30
CA THR A 74 -3.98 -23.69 15.17
C THR A 74 -5.06 -22.66 14.86
N LYS A 75 -4.71 -21.36 14.93
CA LYS A 75 -5.59 -20.28 14.49
C LYS A 75 -5.32 -19.99 13.02
N ARG A 76 -6.34 -20.09 12.18
CA ARG A 76 -6.33 -19.62 10.80
C ARG A 76 -7.38 -18.55 10.62
N TRP A 77 -7.12 -17.58 9.74
CA TRP A 77 -8.11 -16.57 9.42
C TRP A 77 -8.04 -16.10 7.98
N VAL A 78 -9.20 -15.70 7.47
CA VAL A 78 -9.34 -15.05 6.18
C VAL A 78 -9.93 -13.67 6.39
N VAL A 79 -9.27 -12.66 5.83
CA VAL A 79 -9.74 -11.27 5.83
C VAL A 79 -10.26 -10.94 4.44
N ASP A 80 -11.52 -10.55 4.34
CA ASP A 80 -12.09 -9.86 3.20
C ASP A 80 -12.10 -8.35 3.49
N ALA A 81 -11.23 -7.59 2.83
CA ALA A 81 -11.16 -6.14 2.93
C ALA A 81 -11.85 -5.50 1.72
N PHE A 82 -13.05 -4.96 1.93
CA PHE A 82 -13.84 -4.35 0.87
C PHE A 82 -13.41 -2.89 0.59
N PRO A 83 -13.49 -2.39 -0.66
CA PRO A 83 -13.05 -1.05 -1.03
C PRO A 83 -13.71 0.10 -0.24
N ASP A 84 -14.95 -0.10 0.19
CA ASP A 84 -15.75 0.85 0.97
C ASP A 84 -15.29 0.98 2.43
N GLY A 85 -14.34 0.16 2.88
CA GLY A 85 -13.85 0.16 4.26
C GLY A 85 -14.60 -0.84 5.15
N VAL A 86 -15.47 -1.69 4.61
CA VAL A 86 -16.02 -2.81 5.37
C VAL A 86 -15.03 -3.97 5.39
N PHE A 87 -14.94 -4.70 6.50
CA PHE A 87 -14.26 -5.98 6.55
C PHE A 87 -15.21 -7.11 6.92
N ARG A 88 -14.85 -8.32 6.50
CA ARG A 88 -15.27 -9.58 7.11
C ARG A 88 -14.04 -10.40 7.45
N ILE A 89 -13.92 -10.88 8.69
CA ILE A 89 -12.87 -11.81 9.08
C ILE A 89 -13.50 -13.11 9.54
N THR A 90 -13.12 -14.21 8.90
CA THR A 90 -13.49 -15.56 9.34
C THR A 90 -12.29 -16.16 10.07
N PHE A 91 -12.45 -16.44 11.35
CA PHE A 91 -11.49 -17.16 12.17
C PHE A 91 -11.91 -18.62 12.32
N ARG A 92 -10.95 -19.54 12.18
CA ARG A 92 -11.10 -20.93 12.63
C ARG A 92 -9.99 -21.29 13.59
N PHE A 93 -10.37 -21.96 14.67
CA PHE A 93 -9.48 -22.47 15.69
C PHE A 93 -9.56 -23.98 15.63
N TYR A 94 -8.52 -24.63 15.11
CA TYR A 94 -8.45 -26.06 14.92
C TYR A 94 -7.81 -26.72 16.14
N ASP A 95 -8.45 -27.75 16.66
CA ASP A 95 -7.91 -28.65 17.67
C ASP A 95 -7.00 -29.70 17.02
N GLU A 96 -6.25 -30.46 17.83
CA GLU A 96 -5.30 -31.47 17.33
C GLU A 96 -5.98 -32.60 16.53
N ASP A 97 -7.25 -32.88 16.80
CA ASP A 97 -8.06 -33.88 16.10
C ASP A 97 -8.62 -33.39 14.75
N GLY A 98 -8.37 -32.12 14.40
CA GLY A 98 -8.83 -31.48 13.19
C GLY A 98 -10.23 -30.84 13.29
N SER A 99 -10.95 -31.03 14.39
CA SER A 99 -12.18 -30.30 14.64
C SER A 99 -11.91 -28.80 14.82
N TYR A 100 -12.89 -27.95 14.51
CA TYR A 100 -12.71 -26.50 14.66
C TYR A 100 -13.97 -25.79 15.14
N ARG A 101 -13.74 -24.66 15.81
CA ARG A 101 -14.76 -23.63 16.00
C ARG A 101 -14.54 -22.49 15.03
N GLU A 102 -15.63 -21.97 14.47
CA GLU A 102 -15.63 -20.81 13.57
C GLU A 102 -16.20 -19.58 14.27
N GLN A 103 -15.62 -18.42 13.95
CA GLN A 103 -16.14 -17.11 14.36
C GLN A 103 -16.00 -16.15 13.18
N VAL A 104 -17.08 -15.46 12.85
CA VAL A 104 -17.08 -14.46 11.78
C VAL A 104 -17.31 -13.08 12.38
N GLU A 105 -16.37 -12.18 12.18
CA GLU A 105 -16.45 -10.79 12.57
C GLU A 105 -16.67 -9.89 11.37
N VAL A 106 -17.45 -8.83 11.57
CA VAL A 106 -17.65 -7.80 10.56
C VAL A 106 -17.54 -6.41 11.18
N GLY A 107 -17.02 -5.48 10.41
CA GLY A 107 -16.87 -4.12 10.87
C GLY A 107 -16.25 -3.21 9.84
N GLU A 108 -15.56 -2.18 10.32
CA GLU A 108 -14.91 -1.18 9.50
C GLU A 108 -13.40 -1.30 9.63
N TRP A 109 -12.67 -1.09 8.54
CA TRP A 109 -11.22 -1.00 8.52
C TRP A 109 -10.77 0.31 7.91
N GLY A 110 -9.55 0.71 8.26
CA GLY A 110 -8.88 1.82 7.59
C GLY A 110 -7.38 1.75 7.71
N ILE A 111 -6.71 2.47 6.81
CA ILE A 111 -5.27 2.72 6.86
C ILE A 111 -5.06 4.22 6.77
N SER A 112 -4.32 4.78 7.73
CA SER A 112 -3.91 6.17 7.75
C SER A 112 -2.47 6.28 8.22
N GLY A 113 -1.57 6.75 7.34
CA GLY A 113 -0.14 6.76 7.61
C GLY A 113 0.36 5.35 7.95
N PRO A 114 1.11 5.16 9.06
CA PRO A 114 1.63 3.84 9.46
C PRO A 114 0.62 2.97 10.22
N VAL A 115 -0.63 3.42 10.37
CA VAL A 115 -1.63 2.76 11.22
C VAL A 115 -2.66 2.04 10.36
N TYR A 116 -2.83 0.74 10.61
CA TYR A 116 -3.98 -0.06 10.20
C TYR A 116 -4.90 -0.23 11.41
N PHE A 117 -6.20 -0.02 11.26
CA PHE A 117 -7.14 -0.16 12.36
C PHE A 117 -8.40 -0.90 11.94
N LEU A 118 -9.00 -1.57 12.92
CA LEU A 118 -10.27 -2.27 12.83
C LEU A 118 -11.24 -1.70 13.87
N SER A 119 -12.50 -1.59 13.49
CA SER A 119 -13.62 -1.31 14.40
C SER A 119 -14.69 -2.38 14.18
N THR A 120 -14.72 -3.36 15.07
CA THR A 120 -15.67 -4.47 15.01
C THR A 120 -17.07 -3.98 15.36
N LYS A 121 -18.04 -4.22 14.48
CA LYS A 121 -19.44 -3.81 14.68
C LYS A 121 -20.35 -4.96 15.10
N GLY A 122 -19.88 -6.20 14.95
CA GLY A 122 -20.63 -7.38 15.32
C GLY A 122 -20.07 -8.65 14.71
N TRP A 123 -20.86 -9.71 14.85
CA TRP A 123 -20.50 -11.06 14.44
C TRP A 123 -21.59 -11.65 13.55
N VAL A 124 -21.24 -12.64 12.75
CA VAL A 124 -22.22 -13.45 12.04
C VAL A 124 -22.34 -14.80 12.74
N ASP A 125 -23.52 -15.10 13.24
CA ASP A 125 -23.87 -16.38 13.89
C ASP A 125 -25.12 -16.95 13.21
N ASP A 126 -25.03 -18.19 12.72
CA ASP A 126 -26.09 -18.87 11.96
C ASP A 126 -26.73 -17.97 10.85
N GLY A 127 -25.87 -17.30 10.09
CA GLY A 127 -26.28 -16.38 9.02
C GLY A 127 -26.92 -15.06 9.48
N LYS A 128 -27.02 -14.82 10.80
CA LYS A 128 -27.58 -13.59 11.38
C LYS A 128 -26.48 -12.69 11.89
N PHE A 129 -26.65 -11.38 11.64
CA PHE A 129 -25.77 -10.38 12.21
C PHE A 129 -26.17 -10.08 13.66
N LEU A 130 -25.24 -10.30 14.57
CA LEU A 130 -25.34 -9.95 15.98
C LEU A 130 -24.53 -8.67 16.21
N LYS A 131 -25.21 -7.59 16.59
CA LYS A 131 -24.57 -6.29 16.80
C LYS A 131 -23.73 -6.30 18.09
N ALA A 132 -22.52 -5.77 18.01
CA ALA A 132 -21.65 -5.59 19.18
C ALA A 132 -21.97 -4.32 19.98
N ASP A 133 -21.56 -4.31 21.25
CA ASP A 133 -21.56 -3.10 22.06
C ASP A 133 -20.45 -2.16 21.61
N THR A 134 -20.80 -1.10 20.89
CA THR A 134 -19.85 -0.12 20.35
C THR A 134 -19.18 0.74 21.42
N GLN A 135 -19.60 0.66 22.69
CA GLN A 135 -18.94 1.32 23.82
C GLN A 135 -17.74 0.51 24.34
N ASN A 136 -17.64 -0.77 23.98
CA ASN A 136 -16.52 -1.61 24.37
C ASN A 136 -15.25 -1.23 23.57
N GLY A 137 -14.25 -0.69 24.28
CA GLY A 137 -12.97 -0.28 23.68
C GLY A 137 -12.16 -1.44 23.10
N GLU A 138 -12.37 -2.68 23.58
CA GLU A 138 -11.68 -3.89 23.09
C GLU A 138 -12.10 -4.30 21.66
N LEU A 139 -13.09 -3.63 21.07
CA LEU A 139 -13.53 -3.86 19.69
C LEU A 139 -12.87 -2.92 18.68
N TYR A 140 -11.85 -2.17 19.13
CA TYR A 140 -11.12 -1.22 18.33
C TYR A 140 -9.63 -1.57 18.37
N ASP A 141 -9.18 -2.32 17.38
CA ASP A 141 -7.79 -2.69 17.26
C ASP A 141 -7.02 -1.69 16.42
N ALA A 142 -5.80 -1.36 16.87
CA ALA A 142 -4.87 -0.56 16.10
C ALA A 142 -3.54 -1.31 15.97
N TYR A 143 -3.01 -1.30 14.76
CA TYR A 143 -1.78 -1.99 14.40
C TYR A 143 -0.82 -1.04 13.69
N LYS A 144 0.46 -1.20 13.99
CA LYS A 144 1.56 -0.64 13.22
C LYS A 144 1.78 -1.50 11.99
N ILE A 145 1.77 -0.89 10.81
CA ILE A 145 2.16 -1.53 9.56
C ILE A 145 3.69 -1.72 9.58
N LEU A 146 4.15 -2.97 9.50
CA LEU A 146 5.57 -3.31 9.38
C LEU A 146 5.98 -3.43 7.92
N LYS A 147 5.13 -4.06 7.11
CA LYS A 147 5.31 -4.23 5.67
C LYS A 147 3.96 -4.42 5.00
N LEU A 148 3.69 -3.75 3.89
CA LEU A 148 2.50 -3.98 3.07
C LEU A 148 2.87 -3.87 1.59
N ASP A 149 2.75 -4.98 0.87
CA ASP A 149 2.91 -5.06 -0.59
C ASP A 149 1.76 -5.87 -1.21
N THR A 150 1.81 -6.14 -2.51
CA THR A 150 0.72 -6.82 -3.24
C THR A 150 0.50 -8.29 -2.83
N GLY A 151 1.46 -8.91 -2.14
CA GLY A 151 1.42 -10.32 -1.75
C GLY A 151 1.44 -10.57 -0.24
N VAL A 152 2.04 -9.67 0.54
CA VAL A 152 2.27 -9.85 1.98
C VAL A 152 1.88 -8.60 2.77
N PHE A 153 1.25 -8.81 3.92
CA PHE A 153 1.00 -7.78 4.92
C PHE A 153 1.47 -8.26 6.30
N GLU A 154 2.45 -7.58 6.87
CA GLU A 154 2.97 -7.78 8.22
C GLU A 154 2.61 -6.59 9.10
N TYR A 155 2.07 -6.86 10.28
CA TYR A 155 1.58 -5.84 11.19
C TYR A 155 1.72 -6.24 12.66
N GLU A 156 1.87 -5.25 13.53
CA GLU A 156 2.09 -5.42 14.97
C GLU A 156 1.02 -4.66 15.76
N HIS A 157 0.36 -5.33 16.71
CA HIS A 157 -0.68 -4.73 17.53
C HIS A 157 -0.08 -3.73 18.52
N TYR A 158 -0.62 -2.51 18.59
CA TYR A 158 -0.03 -1.43 19.40
C TYR A 158 -0.03 -1.72 20.92
N VAL A 159 -1.07 -2.37 21.44
CA VAL A 159 -1.21 -2.62 22.89
C VAL A 159 -0.39 -3.82 23.37
N ASN A 160 -0.57 -5.00 22.76
CA ASN A 160 0.04 -6.25 23.23
C ASN A 160 1.34 -6.65 22.48
N GLY A 161 1.71 -5.94 21.40
CA GLY A 161 2.92 -6.23 20.63
C GLY A 161 2.87 -7.49 19.78
N ASN A 162 1.72 -8.17 19.68
CA ASN A 162 1.57 -9.36 18.86
C ASN A 162 1.79 -9.01 17.38
N ARG A 163 2.58 -9.85 16.71
CA ARG A 163 2.87 -9.72 15.28
C ARG A 163 2.08 -10.72 14.47
N TYR A 164 1.64 -10.28 13.32
CA TYR A 164 0.85 -11.07 12.39
C TYR A 164 1.41 -10.88 10.98
N GLU A 165 1.37 -11.96 10.20
CA GLU A 165 1.63 -11.97 8.78
C GLU A 165 0.40 -12.58 8.09
N ILE A 166 -0.07 -11.92 7.03
CA ILE A 166 -1.09 -12.47 6.15
C ILE A 166 -0.63 -12.35 4.69
N ARG A 167 -1.12 -13.27 3.85
CA ARG A 167 -0.77 -13.36 2.43
C ARG A 167 -1.98 -13.17 1.56
N LYS A 168 -1.81 -12.49 0.43
CA LYS A 168 -2.87 -12.30 -0.55
C LYS A 168 -3.28 -13.65 -1.12
N VAL A 169 -4.57 -13.89 -1.22
CA VAL A 169 -5.13 -15.12 -1.80
C VAL A 169 -6.25 -14.79 -2.77
N ASP A 170 -6.59 -15.75 -3.62
CA ASP A 170 -7.71 -15.62 -4.55
C ASP A 170 -9.04 -15.40 -3.83
N THR A 171 -9.97 -14.72 -4.50
CA THR A 171 -11.32 -14.43 -3.98
C THR A 171 -12.16 -15.67 -3.69
N GLY A 172 -11.77 -16.83 -4.25
CA GLY A 172 -12.40 -18.13 -3.98
C GLY A 172 -11.76 -18.90 -2.82
N PHE A 173 -10.67 -18.42 -2.23
CA PHE A 173 -9.99 -19.14 -1.15
C PHE A 173 -10.91 -19.32 0.06
N ALA A 174 -10.98 -20.55 0.57
CA ALA A 174 -11.70 -20.90 1.78
C ALA A 174 -10.76 -21.62 2.74
N LEU A 175 -11.01 -21.46 4.04
CA LEU A 175 -10.32 -22.25 5.05
C LEU A 175 -10.70 -23.74 4.87
N PRO A 176 -9.75 -24.67 5.08
CA PRO A 176 -10.04 -26.09 4.98
C PRO A 176 -11.10 -26.52 6.01
N GLU A 177 -11.96 -27.45 5.63
CA GLU A 177 -12.86 -28.15 6.57
C GLU A 177 -12.08 -29.04 7.53
#